data_AF-A0A0C9Z1V4-F1
#
_entry.id   AF-A0A0C9Z1V4-F1
#
_cell.length_a   1.000
_cell.length_b   1.000
_cell.length_c   1.000
_cell.angle_alpha   90.00
_cell.angle_beta   90.00
_cell.angle_gamma   90.00
#
_symmetry.space_group_name_H-M   'P 1'
#
loop_
_entity.id
_entity.type
_entity.pdbx_description
1 polymer ?
#
loop_
_entity_poly.entity_id
_entity_poly.type
_entity_poly.pdbx_seq_one_letter_code
_entity_poly.pdbx_strand_id
1 'polypeptide(L)'
;FWRQQDYEEWLDTPEALISSNGNYGSLPADTLKAICKAVHAGWTELVNCNMAPKTWGEASASTCQTFHRILECDFPLFKLAENGWKLEYLCTKTYSAWSKHDLDDNSCWKKVIKDGDGADSHSDLMKKCKIPSMLAFVSSKPTN
;
A
#
# COMPACT_ATOMS: atom_id res chain seq x y z
N PHE A 1 11.42 -15.64 6.73
CA PHE A 1 10.80 -14.64 5.85
C PHE A 1 9.38 -15.12 5.56
N TRP A 2 8.39 -14.25 5.67
CA TRP A 2 6.99 -14.62 5.39
C TRP A 2 6.76 -14.76 3.88
N ARG A 3 6.07 -15.81 3.44
CA ARG A 3 5.60 -16.03 2.06
C ARG A 3 4.17 -15.50 1.90
N GLN A 4 3.76 -15.29 0.64
CA GLN A 4 2.36 -14.95 0.34
C GLN A 4 1.41 -16.07 0.78
N GLN A 5 1.82 -17.33 0.62
CA GLN A 5 1.04 -18.48 1.05
C GLN A 5 0.78 -18.48 2.57
N ASP A 6 1.78 -18.09 3.38
CA ASP A 6 1.62 -17.99 4.83
C ASP A 6 0.55 -16.94 5.22
N TYR A 7 0.38 -15.89 4.41
CA TYR A 7 -0.67 -14.89 4.59
C TYR A 7 -2.05 -15.40 4.18
N GLU A 8 -2.12 -16.11 3.05
CA GLU A 8 -3.37 -16.71 2.57
C GLU A 8 -3.87 -17.78 3.56
N GLU A 9 -2.98 -18.61 4.08
CA GLU A 9 -3.29 -19.60 5.13
C GLU A 9 -3.69 -18.91 6.45
N TRP A 10 -3.01 -17.81 6.82
CA TRP A 10 -3.41 -17.01 7.98
C TRP A 10 -4.81 -16.40 7.83
N LEU A 11 -5.23 -15.97 6.63
CA LEU A 11 -6.56 -15.40 6.42
C LEU A 11 -7.71 -16.37 6.78
N ASP A 12 -7.46 -17.68 6.69
CA ASP A 12 -8.43 -18.72 7.04
C ASP A 12 -8.46 -19.04 8.55
N THR A 13 -7.54 -18.48 9.33
CA THR A 13 -7.49 -18.67 10.78
C THR A 13 -8.50 -17.76 11.52
N PRO A 14 -9.07 -18.21 12.64
CA PRO A 14 -9.96 -17.37 13.45
C PRO A 14 -9.27 -16.09 13.94
N GLU A 15 -7.95 -16.10 14.07
CA GLU A 15 -7.11 -14.94 14.39
C GLU A 15 -7.21 -13.84 13.33
N ALA A 16 -7.29 -14.18 12.04
CA ALA A 16 -7.48 -13.21 10.96
C ALA A 16 -8.89 -12.61 10.94
N LEU A 17 -9.90 -13.42 11.25
CA LEU A 17 -11.28 -12.97 11.40
C LEU A 17 -11.41 -11.99 12.58
N ILE A 18 -10.76 -12.28 13.71
CA ILE A 18 -10.70 -11.39 14.88
C ILE A 18 -9.85 -10.14 14.60
N SER A 19 -8.79 -10.26 13.80
CA SER A 19 -7.93 -9.13 13.37
C SER A 19 -8.69 -8.13 12.51
N SER A 20 -9.61 -8.60 11.64
CA SER A 20 -10.51 -7.72 10.89
C SER A 20 -11.48 -6.93 11.78
N ASN A 21 -11.69 -7.39 13.03
CA ASN A 21 -12.47 -6.74 14.08
C ASN A 21 -11.63 -5.98 15.12
N GLY A 22 -10.31 -5.83 14.92
CA GLY A 22 -9.52 -4.76 15.54
C GLY A 22 -8.75 -5.06 16.84
N ASN A 23 -8.49 -6.33 17.22
CA ASN A 23 -7.91 -6.62 18.55
C ASN A 23 -6.59 -7.42 18.62
N TYR A 24 -5.88 -7.67 17.52
CA TYR A 24 -4.48 -8.17 17.59
C TYR A 24 -3.58 -7.44 16.61
N GLY A 25 -2.44 -6.95 17.12
CA GLY A 25 -1.30 -6.52 16.30
C GLY A 25 -1.55 -5.33 15.38
N SER A 26 -2.57 -4.51 15.66
CA SER A 26 -2.77 -3.24 14.95
C SER A 26 -1.52 -2.39 15.17
N LEU A 27 -0.76 -2.15 14.10
CA LEU A 27 0.27 -1.11 14.12
C LEU A 27 -0.38 0.18 14.65
N PRO A 28 0.35 0.99 15.45
CA PRO A 28 -0.19 2.25 15.93
C PRO A 28 -0.82 3.01 14.77
N ALA A 29 -1.98 3.63 14.98
CA ALA A 29 -2.69 4.37 13.93
C ALA A 29 -1.75 5.37 13.23
N ASP A 30 -0.83 5.97 13.99
CA ASP A 30 0.21 6.86 13.49
C ASP A 30 1.21 6.17 12.55
N THR A 31 1.60 4.93 12.84
CA THR A 31 2.47 4.12 11.98
C THR A 31 1.76 3.71 10.70
N LEU A 32 0.49 3.29 10.77
CA LEU A 32 -0.31 3.02 9.58
C LEU A 32 -0.45 4.26 8.70
N LYS A 33 -0.70 5.41 9.32
CA LYS A 33 -0.77 6.70 8.64
C LYS A 33 0.55 7.08 7.99
N ALA A 34 1.67 6.83 8.65
CA ALA A 34 3.01 7.06 8.10
C ALA A 34 3.30 6.15 6.89
N ILE A 35 2.98 4.86 6.99
CA ILE A 35 3.15 3.91 5.87
C ILE A 35 2.32 4.36 4.67
N CYS A 36 1.04 4.66 4.85
CA CYS A 36 0.20 5.09 3.73
C CYS A 36 0.66 6.41 3.12
N LYS A 37 1.14 7.36 3.94
CA LYS A 37 1.77 8.58 3.43
C LYS A 37 2.98 8.27 2.55
N ALA A 38 3.85 7.35 2.98
CA ALA A 38 5.02 6.96 2.20
C ALA A 38 4.65 6.18 0.94
N VAL A 39 3.63 5.33 0.97
CA VAL A 39 3.08 4.67 -0.23
C VAL A 39 2.64 5.72 -1.25
N HIS A 40 1.85 6.70 -0.83
CA HIS A 40 1.38 7.76 -1.72
C HIS A 40 2.53 8.65 -2.21
N ALA A 41 3.51 8.96 -1.36
CA ALA A 41 4.72 9.67 -1.76
C ALA A 41 5.52 8.88 -2.79
N GLY A 42 5.65 7.56 -2.61
CA GLY A 42 6.29 6.66 -3.58
C GLY A 42 5.59 6.69 -4.93
N TRP A 43 4.24 6.61 -4.97
CA TRP A 43 3.49 6.72 -6.22
C TRP A 43 3.61 8.11 -6.86
N THR A 44 3.59 9.17 -6.05
CA THR A 44 3.80 10.56 -6.51
C THR A 44 5.16 10.69 -7.19
N GLU A 45 6.20 10.10 -6.60
CA GLU A 45 7.55 10.13 -7.18
C GLU A 45 7.62 9.37 -8.51
N LEU A 46 6.93 8.24 -8.64
CA LEU A 46 6.82 7.52 -9.91
C LEU A 46 6.19 8.39 -11.00
N VAL A 47 5.14 9.16 -10.68
CA VAL A 47 4.49 10.08 -11.64
C VAL A 47 5.45 11.19 -12.04
N ASN A 48 6.15 11.80 -11.06
CA ASN A 48 7.13 12.85 -11.32
C ASN A 48 8.28 12.37 -12.22
N CYS A 49 8.63 11.09 -12.12
CA CYS A 49 9.64 10.46 -12.96
C CYS A 49 9.10 9.94 -14.31
N ASN A 50 7.81 10.12 -14.62
CA ASN A 50 7.13 9.54 -15.79
C ASN A 50 7.22 8.00 -15.86
N MET A 51 7.28 7.34 -14.70
CA MET A 51 7.35 5.88 -14.55
C MET A 51 6.06 5.29 -13.95
N ALA A 52 5.04 6.11 -13.72
CA ALA A 52 3.76 5.66 -13.19
C ALA A 52 3.03 4.78 -14.19
N PRO A 53 2.66 3.54 -13.82
CA PRO A 53 1.93 2.66 -14.70
C PRO A 53 0.43 3.00 -14.68
N LYS A 54 -0.30 2.61 -15.71
CA LYS A 54 -1.76 2.81 -15.77
C LYS A 54 -2.47 1.93 -14.75
N THR A 55 -2.07 0.67 -14.66
CA THR A 55 -2.44 -0.25 -13.59
C THR A 55 -1.20 -0.85 -12.96
N TRP A 56 -1.25 -1.21 -11.67
CA TRP A 56 -0.06 -1.77 -11.02
C TRP A 56 0.40 -3.10 -11.65
N GLY A 57 -0.52 -3.88 -12.23
CA GLY A 57 -0.16 -5.09 -12.98
C GLY A 57 0.63 -4.85 -14.27
N GLU A 58 0.64 -3.62 -14.77
CA GLU A 58 1.44 -3.17 -15.93
C GLU A 58 2.73 -2.46 -15.49
N ALA A 59 3.06 -2.47 -14.20
CA ALA A 59 4.28 -1.87 -13.69
C ALA A 59 5.52 -2.53 -14.30
N SER A 60 6.46 -1.70 -14.77
CA SER A 60 7.75 -2.19 -15.24
C SER A 60 8.60 -2.67 -14.05
N ALA A 61 9.57 -3.55 -14.30
CA ALA A 61 10.52 -3.99 -13.27
C ALA A 61 11.24 -2.79 -12.62
N SER A 62 11.59 -1.76 -13.39
CA SER A 62 12.18 -0.50 -12.89
C SER A 62 11.23 0.30 -12.00
N THR A 63 9.94 0.33 -12.33
CA THR A 63 8.90 0.98 -11.51
C THR A 63 8.79 0.28 -10.15
N CYS A 64 8.67 -1.06 -10.16
CA CYS A 64 8.59 -1.86 -8.94
C CYS A 64 9.84 -1.68 -8.07
N GLN A 65 11.05 -1.78 -8.65
CA GLN A 65 12.31 -1.59 -7.93
C GLN A 65 12.43 -0.19 -7.32
N THR A 66 12.04 0.85 -8.06
CA THR A 66 12.08 2.23 -7.57
C THR A 66 11.14 2.41 -6.38
N PHE A 67 9.91 1.89 -6.49
CA PHE A 67 8.93 1.94 -5.41
C PHE A 67 9.38 1.18 -4.17
N HIS A 68 9.90 -0.04 -4.34
CA HIS A 68 10.46 -0.84 -3.25
C HIS A 68 11.58 -0.09 -2.54
N ARG A 69 12.53 0.48 -3.30
CA ARG A 69 13.65 1.25 -2.72
C ARG A 69 13.18 2.42 -1.86
N ILE A 70 12.15 3.14 -2.28
CA ILE A 70 11.59 4.27 -1.51
C ILE A 70 10.98 3.76 -0.20
N LEU A 71 10.10 2.77 -0.28
CA LEU A 71 9.34 2.26 0.86
C LEU A 71 10.19 1.49 1.87
N GLU A 72 11.16 0.70 1.38
CA GLU A 72 12.07 -0.06 2.24
C GLU A 72 13.12 0.82 2.92
N CYS A 73 13.38 2.03 2.40
CA CYS A 73 14.24 3.03 3.05
C CYS A 73 13.56 3.57 4.31
N ASP A 74 12.28 3.93 4.21
CA ASP A 74 11.51 4.51 5.31
C ASP A 74 10.97 3.45 6.27
N PHE A 75 10.66 2.25 5.76
CA PHE A 75 10.05 1.16 6.52
C PHE A 75 10.79 -0.16 6.28
N PRO A 76 11.85 -0.44 7.06
CA PRO A 76 12.62 -1.68 6.96
C PRO A 76 11.80 -2.96 7.12
N LEU A 77 10.58 -2.87 7.69
CA LEU A 77 9.64 -3.99 7.81
C LEU A 77 9.28 -4.63 6.46
N PHE A 78 9.33 -3.87 5.36
CA PHE A 78 9.08 -4.40 4.02
C PHE A 78 10.25 -5.23 3.47
N LYS A 79 11.48 -5.03 3.98
CA LYS A 79 12.64 -5.86 3.65
C LYS A 79 12.54 -7.28 4.21
N LEU A 80 11.66 -7.51 5.19
CA LEU A 80 11.47 -8.81 5.84
C LEU A 80 10.50 -9.74 5.09
N ALA A 81 10.10 -9.36 3.88
CA ALA A 81 9.25 -10.17 2.99
C ALA A 81 10.09 -10.82 1.89
N GLU A 82 9.83 -12.10 1.61
CA GLU A 82 10.46 -12.78 0.49
C GLU A 82 10.03 -12.12 -0.83
N ASN A 83 10.98 -11.75 -1.69
CA ASN A 83 10.71 -11.08 -2.98
C ASN A 83 9.85 -9.81 -2.90
N GLY A 84 9.74 -9.19 -1.71
CA GLY A 84 8.93 -8.00 -1.50
C GLY A 84 7.44 -8.16 -1.83
N TRP A 85 6.90 -9.38 -1.81
CA TRP A 85 5.52 -9.68 -2.23
C TRP A 85 4.46 -8.84 -1.49
N LYS A 86 4.76 -8.38 -0.27
CA LYS A 86 3.88 -7.53 0.54
C LYS A 86 3.61 -6.17 -0.11
N LEU A 87 4.63 -5.54 -0.70
CA LEU A 87 4.50 -4.27 -1.40
C LEU A 87 3.73 -4.45 -2.72
N GLU A 88 4.04 -5.52 -3.47
CA GLU A 88 3.33 -5.85 -4.70
C GLU A 88 1.84 -6.11 -4.46
N TYR A 89 1.53 -6.89 -3.42
CA TYR A 89 0.15 -7.18 -3.04
C TYR A 89 -0.58 -5.92 -2.58
N LEU A 90 0.07 -5.07 -1.77
CA LEU A 90 -0.47 -3.77 -1.35
C LEU A 90 -0.83 -2.91 -2.57
N CYS A 91 0.13 -2.66 -3.45
CA CYS A 91 -0.10 -1.80 -4.60
C CYS A 91 -1.14 -2.39 -5.57
N THR A 92 -1.16 -3.70 -5.79
CA THR A 92 -2.20 -4.35 -6.59
C THR A 92 -3.61 -4.08 -6.07
N LYS A 93 -3.79 -3.99 -4.75
CA LYS A 93 -5.10 -3.75 -4.13
C LYS A 93 -5.48 -2.27 -4.04
N THR A 94 -4.51 -1.37 -3.95
CA THR A 94 -4.76 0.02 -3.56
C THR A 94 -4.44 1.03 -4.66
N TYR A 95 -3.48 0.72 -5.53
CA TYR A 95 -3.02 1.65 -6.56
C TYR A 95 -4.14 2.06 -7.50
N SER A 96 -4.94 1.10 -7.98
CA SER A 96 -6.04 1.38 -8.92
C SER A 96 -7.10 2.31 -8.37
N ALA A 97 -7.28 2.37 -7.04
CA ALA A 97 -8.22 3.29 -6.42
C ALA A 97 -7.64 4.71 -6.34
N TRP A 98 -6.35 4.82 -6.01
CA TRP A 98 -5.61 6.08 -6.00
C TRP A 98 -5.42 6.66 -7.41
N SER A 99 -4.95 5.85 -8.36
CA SER A 99 -4.69 6.30 -9.74
C SER A 99 -5.94 6.83 -10.42
N LYS A 100 -7.10 6.19 -10.19
CA LYS A 100 -8.40 6.69 -10.70
C LYS A 100 -8.78 8.05 -10.12
N HIS A 101 -8.38 8.36 -8.90
CA HIS A 101 -8.66 9.65 -8.28
C HIS A 101 -7.70 10.71 -8.82
N ASP A 102 -6.40 10.42 -8.79
CA ASP A 102 -5.34 11.42 -8.93
C ASP A 102 -4.71 11.50 -10.33
N LEU A 103 -4.80 10.45 -11.15
CA LEU A 103 -4.19 10.37 -12.48
C LEU A 103 -5.21 10.39 -13.63
N ASP A 104 -4.83 11.02 -14.73
CA ASP A 104 -5.58 10.96 -15.99
C ASP A 104 -5.31 9.65 -16.75
N ASP A 105 -5.95 9.48 -17.91
CA ASP A 105 -5.80 8.28 -18.74
C ASP A 105 -4.37 8.06 -19.26
N ASN A 106 -3.54 9.11 -19.24
CA ASN A 106 -2.13 9.09 -19.64
C ASN A 106 -1.18 8.89 -18.45
N SER A 107 -1.69 8.52 -17.27
CA SER A 107 -0.92 8.36 -16.03
C SER A 107 -0.19 9.65 -15.59
N CYS A 108 -0.67 10.81 -16.06
CA CYS A 108 -0.21 12.12 -15.63
C CYS A 108 -1.13 12.65 -14.52
N TRP A 109 -0.65 13.64 -13.77
CA TRP A 109 -1.50 14.35 -12.81
C TRP A 109 -2.74 14.91 -13.50
N LYS A 110 -3.92 14.62 -12.95
CA LYS A 110 -5.13 15.31 -13.40
C LYS A 110 -4.98 16.81 -13.17
N LYS A 111 -5.32 17.59 -14.19
CA LYS A 111 -5.45 19.04 -14.04
C LYS A 111 -6.68 19.32 -13.20
N VAL A 112 -6.49 19.70 -11.93
CA VAL A 112 -7.58 20.24 -11.12
C VAL A 112 -7.98 21.58 -11.74
N ILE A 113 -9.14 21.64 -12.39
CA ILE A 113 -9.80 22.91 -12.68
C ILE A 113 -10.18 23.47 -11.31
N LYS A 114 -9.47 24.49 -10.86
CA LYS A 114 -9.72 25.13 -9.56
C LYS A 114 -11.03 25.91 -9.63
N ASP A 115 -12.12 25.25 -9.27
CA ASP A 115 -13.32 25.91 -8.77
C ASP A 115 -13.62 25.34 -7.39
N GLY A 116 -13.22 26.07 -6.34
CA GLY A 116 -13.74 25.87 -4.98
C GLY A 116 -12.98 24.92 -4.07
N ASP A 117 -12.75 25.40 -2.86
CA ASP A 117 -12.15 24.79 -1.67
C ASP A 117 -12.75 23.42 -1.29
N GLY A 118 -11.92 22.48 -0.82
CA GLY A 118 -12.37 21.15 -0.41
C GLY A 118 -11.27 20.10 -0.24
N ALA A 119 -10.33 20.35 0.67
CA ALA A 119 -9.35 19.35 1.09
C ALA A 119 -9.92 18.47 2.23
N ASP A 120 -10.42 17.25 1.95
CA ASP A 120 -10.31 16.09 2.88
C ASP A 120 -10.78 14.71 2.32
N SER A 121 -10.57 14.38 1.04
CA SER A 121 -11.02 13.08 0.50
C SER A 121 -10.09 11.89 0.78
N HIS A 122 -8.99 12.09 1.51
CA HIS A 122 -7.93 11.07 1.69
C HIS A 122 -8.33 9.95 2.67
N SER A 123 -9.18 10.26 3.66
CA SER A 123 -9.46 9.34 4.78
C SER A 123 -10.41 8.17 4.45
N ASP A 124 -11.29 8.28 3.45
CA ASP A 124 -12.31 7.26 3.17
C ASP A 124 -11.81 6.09 2.31
N LEU A 125 -10.79 6.30 1.46
CA LEU A 125 -10.14 5.20 0.72
C LEU A 125 -9.43 4.22 1.66
N MET A 126 -8.92 4.74 2.79
CA MET A 126 -8.20 3.99 3.82
C MET A 126 -9.08 2.97 4.55
N LYS A 127 -10.38 3.25 4.69
CA LYS A 127 -11.34 2.37 5.39
C LYS A 127 -11.79 1.18 4.53
N LYS A 128 -11.69 1.28 3.20
CA LYS A 128 -12.28 0.32 2.26
C LYS A 128 -11.28 -0.73 1.76
N CYS A 129 -9.99 -0.41 1.74
CA CYS A 129 -8.95 -1.36 1.40
C CYS A 129 -8.53 -2.11 2.67
N LYS A 130 -8.45 -3.45 2.62
CA LYS A 130 -7.94 -4.34 3.69
C LYS A 130 -6.45 -4.13 4.03
N ILE A 131 -5.92 -2.92 3.84
CA ILE A 131 -4.58 -2.47 4.20
C ILE A 131 -4.31 -2.71 5.70
N PRO A 132 -5.27 -2.47 6.62
CA PRO A 132 -5.04 -2.71 8.06
C PRO A 132 -4.77 -4.18 8.38
N SER A 133 -5.46 -5.14 7.74
CA SER A 133 -5.27 -6.57 8.02
C SER A 133 -3.93 -7.08 7.49
N MET A 134 -3.52 -6.63 6.31
CA MET A 134 -2.22 -6.99 5.74
C MET A 134 -1.09 -6.41 6.58
N LEU A 135 -1.18 -5.13 6.98
CA LEU A 135 -0.17 -4.48 7.82
C LEU A 135 -0.13 -5.06 9.24
N ALA A 136 -1.25 -5.51 9.78
CA ALA A 136 -1.30 -6.28 11.04
C ALA A 136 -0.57 -7.63 10.89
N PHE A 137 -0.80 -8.37 9.79
CA PHE A 137 -0.04 -9.59 9.49
C PHE A 137 1.47 -9.31 9.32
N VAL A 138 1.84 -8.19 8.70
CA VAL A 138 3.26 -7.79 8.58
C VAL A 138 3.90 -7.54 9.95
N SER A 139 3.13 -7.05 10.92
CA SER A 139 3.58 -6.76 12.28
C SER A 139 3.55 -7.97 13.22
N SER A 140 2.85 -9.05 12.86
CA SER A 140 2.86 -10.30 13.63
C SER A 140 4.25 -10.92 13.58
N LYS A 141 4.86 -11.08 14.75
CA LYS A 141 6.17 -11.72 14.88
C LYS A 141 6.05 -13.19 14.45
N PRO A 142 7.02 -13.73 13.69
CA PRO A 142 7.16 -15.17 13.64
C PRO A 142 7.54 -15.63 15.05
N THR A 143 6.61 -16.27 15.75
CA THR A 143 6.95 -17.05 16.94
C THR A 143 7.77 -18.24 16.45
N ASN A 144 9.07 -18.19 16.74
CA ASN A 144 9.95 -19.35 16.67
C ASN A 144 9.55 -20.35 17.76
#